data_AF-A0A955DPZ0-F1
#
_entry.id   AF-A0A955DPZ0-F1
#
_cell.length_a   1.000
_cell.length_b   1.000
_cell.length_c   1.000
_cell.angle_alpha   90.00
_cell.angle_beta   90.00
_cell.angle_gamma   90.00
#
_symmetry.space_group_name_H-M   'P 1'
#
loop_
_entity.id
_entity.type
_entity.pdbx_description
1 polymer ?
#
loop_
_entity_poly.entity_id
_entity_poly.type
_entity_poly.pdbx_seq_one_letter_code
_entity_poly.pdbx_strand_id
1 'polypeptide(L)'
;MVNPSDDPGTGGSAGSHDDHDVEPASPAAAHPPTSPGPIEPIVDIPAGFVDDAGRLTAGRCPQCGYVLKGLPADGNCPECGTAYGIAEAARLQPWPDALSIILRLGWPVLLLILAVMMQMPGSGDGACAGMLIGWFAIVAIAVNSWVQIKRILKRSLPEQTRTRGPIAIMRRIGITLCVLILLAFVAVPLVFGITCIIILSSGNGGFH
;
A
#
# COMPACT_ATOMS: atom_id res chain seq x y z
N MET A 1 -34.26 -28.66 -21.36
CA MET A 1 -34.23 -27.68 -22.47
C MET A 1 -32.78 -27.52 -22.85
N VAL A 2 -32.40 -28.26 -23.88
CA VAL A 2 -31.04 -28.32 -24.45
C VAL A 2 -31.05 -27.32 -25.60
N ASN A 3 -30.08 -26.40 -25.63
CA ASN A 3 -29.91 -25.50 -26.77
C ASN A 3 -28.67 -25.97 -27.56
N PRO A 4 -28.83 -26.43 -28.81
CA PRO A 4 -27.73 -26.83 -29.67
C PRO A 4 -27.31 -25.70 -30.61
N SER A 5 -25.99 -25.60 -30.78
CA SER A 5 -25.26 -25.39 -32.04
C SER A 5 -25.35 -24.08 -32.81
N ASP A 6 -24.25 -23.86 -33.54
CA ASP A 6 -24.00 -22.96 -34.67
C ASP A 6 -23.52 -21.55 -34.24
N ASP A 7 -22.41 -20.99 -34.73
CA ASP A 7 -21.89 -21.04 -36.10
C ASP A 7 -20.42 -20.49 -36.17
N PRO A 8 -19.80 -20.19 -37.33
CA PRO A 8 -18.58 -20.85 -37.79
C PRO A 8 -17.37 -19.89 -37.93
N GLY A 9 -16.24 -20.44 -38.34
CA GLY A 9 -14.96 -19.74 -38.48
C GLY A 9 -14.90 -18.65 -39.55
N THR A 10 -14.05 -17.66 -39.27
CA THR A 10 -13.39 -16.72 -40.19
C THR A 10 -12.18 -16.18 -39.44
N GLY A 11 -10.96 -16.08 -39.95
CA GLY A 11 -10.34 -16.39 -41.22
C GLY A 11 -8.84 -16.18 -40.99
N GLY A 12 -8.01 -17.06 -41.53
CA GLY A 12 -6.56 -16.96 -41.42
C GLY A 12 -6.07 -15.69 -42.11
N SER A 13 -5.36 -14.84 -41.37
CA SER A 13 -4.53 -13.80 -41.96
C SER A 13 -3.10 -14.32 -42.01
N ALA A 14 -2.65 -14.64 -43.21
CA ALA A 14 -1.27 -14.95 -43.54
C ALA A 14 -0.43 -13.68 -43.31
N GLY A 15 0.20 -13.58 -42.15
CA GLY A 15 1.27 -12.63 -41.90
C GLY A 15 2.54 -13.12 -42.56
N SER A 16 3.01 -12.36 -43.55
CA SER A 16 4.22 -12.60 -44.30
C SER A 16 5.44 -12.71 -43.38
N HIS A 17 6.20 -13.76 -43.69
CA HIS A 17 7.52 -14.08 -43.19
C HIS A 17 8.50 -13.04 -43.75
N ASP A 18 8.84 -12.02 -42.96
CA ASP A 18 10.01 -11.19 -43.22
C ASP A 18 11.20 -11.87 -42.53
N ASP A 19 11.90 -12.69 -43.30
CA ASP A 19 13.21 -13.24 -43.02
C ASP A 19 14.22 -12.09 -42.96
N HIS A 20 14.32 -11.44 -41.80
CA HIS A 20 15.53 -10.70 -41.46
C HIS A 20 16.59 -11.73 -41.08
N ASP A 21 17.59 -11.85 -41.95
CA ASP A 21 18.89 -12.48 -41.71
C ASP A 21 19.53 -11.88 -40.44
N VAL A 22 19.11 -12.40 -39.28
CA VAL A 22 19.82 -12.24 -38.02
C VAL A 22 21.02 -13.16 -38.13
N GLU A 23 22.16 -12.56 -38.44
CA GLU A 23 23.50 -13.11 -38.26
C GLU A 23 23.51 -13.97 -36.98
N PRO A 24 23.78 -15.29 -37.07
CA PRO A 24 23.73 -16.16 -35.91
C PRO A 24 24.80 -15.67 -34.94
N ALA A 25 24.36 -14.95 -33.91
CA ALA A 25 25.18 -14.57 -32.78
C ALA A 25 25.87 -15.84 -32.30
N SER A 26 27.19 -15.87 -32.51
CA SER A 26 28.11 -16.88 -32.03
C SER A 26 27.61 -17.37 -30.66
N PRO A 27 27.33 -18.68 -30.48
CA PRO A 27 26.76 -19.18 -29.26
C PRO A 27 27.69 -18.79 -28.13
N ALA A 28 27.31 -17.74 -27.39
CA ALA A 28 27.98 -17.30 -26.19
C ALA A 28 28.06 -18.55 -25.34
N ALA A 29 29.28 -19.06 -25.19
CA ALA A 29 29.57 -20.34 -24.55
C ALA A 29 28.66 -20.47 -23.33
N ALA A 30 27.69 -21.37 -23.43
CA ALA A 30 26.76 -21.63 -22.35
C ALA A 30 27.62 -21.96 -21.14
N HIS A 31 27.69 -21.01 -20.21
CA HIS A 31 28.38 -21.23 -18.95
C HIS A 31 27.77 -22.51 -18.38
N PRO A 32 28.57 -23.55 -18.10
CA PRO A 32 28.05 -24.75 -17.46
C PRO A 32 27.29 -24.29 -16.20
N PRO A 33 26.08 -24.81 -15.94
CA PRO A 33 25.33 -24.44 -14.75
C PRO A 33 26.27 -24.61 -13.58
N THR A 34 26.61 -23.48 -12.94
CA THR A 34 27.50 -23.45 -11.79
C THR A 34 26.91 -24.44 -10.81
N SER A 35 27.67 -25.52 -10.52
CA SER A 35 27.23 -26.55 -9.58
C SER A 35 26.65 -25.85 -8.36
N PRO A 36 25.40 -26.16 -7.96
CA PRO A 36 24.81 -25.55 -6.78
C PRO A 36 25.82 -25.74 -5.65
N GLY A 37 26.24 -24.62 -5.05
CA GLY A 37 27.21 -24.63 -3.96
C GLY A 37 26.75 -25.57 -2.85
N PRO A 38 27.67 -25.98 -1.95
CA PRO A 38 27.35 -26.82 -0.81
C PRO A 38 26.05 -26.32 -0.17
N ILE A 39 25.04 -27.18 -0.12
CA ILE A 39 23.72 -26.89 0.46
C ILE A 39 24.00 -26.43 1.89
N GLU A 40 23.93 -25.11 2.11
CA GLU A 40 24.14 -24.56 3.45
C GLU A 40 23.11 -25.20 4.39
N PRO A 41 23.53 -25.58 5.61
CA PRO A 41 22.74 -26.38 6.52
C PRO A 41 21.37 -25.73 6.75
N ILE A 42 20.36 -26.57 6.55
CA ILE A 42 18.93 -26.41 6.84
C ILE A 42 18.72 -25.33 7.90
N VAL A 43 18.34 -24.13 7.44
CA VAL A 43 17.87 -23.06 8.31
C VAL A 43 16.68 -23.62 9.07
N ASP A 44 16.75 -23.63 10.41
CA ASP A 44 15.70 -24.14 11.30
C ASP A 44 14.34 -23.62 10.86
N ILE A 45 13.55 -24.50 10.23
CA ILE A 45 12.21 -24.17 9.77
C ILE A 45 11.35 -24.03 11.02
N PRO A 46 10.72 -22.87 11.27
CA PRO A 46 9.87 -22.71 12.45
C PRO A 46 8.76 -23.76 12.42
N ALA A 47 8.67 -24.56 13.50
CA ALA A 47 7.68 -25.61 13.63
C ALA A 47 6.26 -25.04 13.39
N GLY A 48 5.49 -25.69 12.51
CA GLY A 48 4.11 -25.31 12.17
C GLY A 48 3.92 -24.61 10.82
N PHE A 49 4.97 -24.38 10.03
CA PHE A 49 4.84 -23.82 8.67
C PHE A 49 4.40 -24.83 7.62
N VAL A 50 4.58 -26.12 7.90
CA VAL A 50 4.19 -27.24 7.04
C VAL A 50 3.27 -28.14 7.86
N ASP A 51 2.17 -28.59 7.27
CA ASP A 51 1.26 -29.56 7.89
C ASP A 51 1.82 -30.99 7.78
N ASP A 52 1.16 -31.95 8.44
CA ASP A 52 1.57 -33.37 8.41
C ASP A 52 1.56 -33.96 6.98
N ALA A 53 0.88 -33.30 6.02
CA ALA A 53 0.82 -33.69 4.62
C ALA A 53 1.92 -33.03 3.76
N GLY A 54 2.86 -32.30 4.36
CA GLY A 54 3.94 -31.64 3.62
C GLY A 54 3.48 -30.39 2.87
N ARG A 55 2.32 -29.80 3.22
CA ARG A 55 1.79 -28.60 2.58
C ARG A 55 2.03 -27.36 3.43
N LEU A 56 2.26 -26.24 2.77
CA LEU A 56 2.45 -24.95 3.42
C LEU A 56 1.16 -24.51 4.13
N THR A 57 1.25 -24.23 5.43
CA THR A 57 0.13 -23.70 6.22
C THR A 57 -0.04 -22.18 6.02
N ALA A 58 1.03 -21.50 5.60
CA ALA A 58 1.09 -20.07 5.28
C ALA A 58 2.23 -19.77 4.28
N GLY A 59 2.24 -18.54 3.75
CA GLY A 59 3.27 -18.06 2.83
C GLY A 59 2.70 -17.40 1.58
N ARG A 60 3.50 -16.56 0.92
CA ARG A 60 3.17 -15.94 -0.36
C ARG A 60 4.35 -16.03 -1.30
N CYS A 61 4.09 -16.17 -2.61
CA CYS A 61 5.13 -16.12 -3.62
C CYS A 61 5.87 -14.76 -3.53
N PRO A 62 7.22 -14.75 -3.47
CA PRO A 62 7.97 -13.51 -3.34
C PRO A 62 7.84 -12.61 -4.58
N GLN A 63 7.56 -13.19 -5.75
CA GLN A 63 7.52 -12.45 -7.03
C GLN A 63 6.14 -11.82 -7.30
N CYS A 64 5.05 -12.58 -7.19
CA CYS A 64 3.70 -12.11 -7.52
C CYS A 64 2.77 -11.92 -6.31
N GLY A 65 3.14 -12.43 -5.13
CA GLY A 65 2.32 -12.33 -3.91
C GLY A 65 1.16 -13.34 -3.81
N TYR A 66 1.07 -14.32 -4.72
CA TYR A 66 0.10 -15.42 -4.67
C TYR A 66 0.19 -16.19 -3.36
N VAL A 67 -0.94 -16.61 -2.80
CA VAL A 67 -0.99 -17.33 -1.52
C VAL A 67 -0.58 -18.77 -1.74
N LEU A 68 0.52 -19.21 -1.10
CA LEU A 68 1.05 -20.57 -1.25
C LEU A 68 0.43 -21.57 -0.25
N LYS A 69 -0.56 -21.13 0.53
CA LYS A 69 -1.23 -21.99 1.51
C LYS A 69 -1.90 -23.18 0.82
N GLY A 70 -1.60 -24.38 1.31
CA GLY A 70 -2.12 -25.65 0.80
C GLY A 70 -1.33 -26.23 -0.38
N LEU A 71 -0.33 -25.51 -0.90
CA LEU A 71 0.59 -26.05 -1.90
C LEU A 71 1.72 -26.83 -1.22
N PRO A 72 2.44 -27.70 -1.96
CA PRO A 72 3.61 -28.40 -1.44
C PRO A 72 4.67 -27.43 -0.88
N ALA A 73 5.47 -27.92 0.06
CA ALA A 73 6.51 -27.16 0.76
C ALA A 73 7.51 -26.45 -0.20
N ASP A 74 7.74 -27.07 -1.35
CA ASP A 74 8.58 -26.64 -2.45
C ASP A 74 7.84 -26.84 -3.79
N GLY A 75 8.10 -25.97 -4.76
CA GLY A 75 7.47 -26.09 -6.08
C GLY A 75 7.50 -24.79 -6.88
N ASN A 76 6.66 -24.72 -7.91
CA ASN A 76 6.53 -23.52 -8.74
C ASN A 76 5.20 -22.83 -8.46
N CYS A 77 5.23 -21.50 -8.37
CA CYS A 77 4.02 -20.72 -8.19
C CYS A 77 3.09 -20.90 -9.41
N PRO A 78 1.81 -21.24 -9.22
CA PRO A 78 0.89 -21.49 -10.34
C PRO A 78 0.54 -20.23 -11.14
N GLU A 79 0.70 -19.04 -10.57
CA GLU A 79 0.41 -17.77 -11.25
C GLU A 79 1.57 -17.29 -12.14
N CYS A 80 2.80 -17.46 -11.67
CA CYS A 80 3.96 -16.83 -12.31
C CYS A 80 5.12 -17.78 -12.65
N GLY A 81 5.01 -19.06 -12.31
CA GLY A 81 6.02 -20.08 -12.58
C GLY A 81 7.30 -19.98 -11.73
N THR A 82 7.46 -18.94 -10.91
CA THR A 82 8.64 -18.77 -10.05
C THR A 82 8.74 -19.91 -9.03
N ALA A 83 9.91 -20.56 -8.97
CA ALA A 83 10.21 -21.57 -7.96
C ALA A 83 10.18 -20.95 -6.56
N TYR A 84 9.65 -21.68 -5.59
CA TYR A 84 9.66 -21.30 -4.19
C TYR A 84 10.11 -22.49 -3.33
N GLY A 85 10.83 -22.19 -2.25
CA GLY A 85 11.16 -23.14 -1.18
C GLY A 85 10.51 -22.73 0.14
N ILE A 86 10.60 -23.60 1.15
CA ILE A 86 10.03 -23.37 2.48
C ILE A 86 10.62 -22.10 3.12
N ALA A 87 11.93 -21.91 2.98
CA ALA A 87 12.63 -20.73 3.49
C ALA A 87 12.15 -19.45 2.80
N GLU A 88 11.98 -19.44 1.47
CA GLU A 88 11.40 -18.31 0.73
C GLU A 88 9.94 -18.05 1.09
N ALA A 89 9.12 -19.10 1.22
CA ALA A 89 7.70 -18.98 1.55
C ALA A 89 7.48 -18.42 2.96
N ALA A 90 8.42 -18.68 3.87
CA ALA A 90 8.45 -18.14 5.23
C ALA A 90 8.99 -16.72 5.33
N ARG A 91 9.73 -16.21 4.32
CA ARG A 91 10.18 -14.81 4.30
C ARG A 91 8.96 -13.90 4.15
N LEU A 92 8.62 -13.23 5.25
CA LEU A 92 7.75 -12.06 5.25
C LEU A 92 8.22 -11.15 4.10
N GLN A 93 7.30 -10.72 3.23
CA GLN A 93 7.67 -9.81 2.16
C GLN A 93 8.45 -8.63 2.76
N PRO A 94 9.57 -8.23 2.13
CA PRO A 94 10.32 -7.09 2.60
C PRO A 94 9.36 -5.92 2.73
N TRP A 95 9.45 -5.22 3.87
CA TRP A 95 8.64 -4.03 4.09
C TRP A 95 8.82 -3.11 2.88
N PRO A 96 7.73 -2.50 2.37
CA PRO A 96 7.83 -1.60 1.24
C PRO A 96 8.90 -0.56 1.52
N ASP A 97 9.76 -0.28 0.53
CA ASP A 97 10.90 0.62 0.70
C ASP A 97 10.47 1.90 1.42
N ALA A 98 11.26 2.29 2.43
CA ALA A 98 10.96 3.46 3.26
C ALA A 98 10.73 4.71 2.40
N LEU A 99 11.47 4.84 1.30
CA LEU A 99 11.28 5.91 0.31
C LEU A 99 9.87 5.92 -0.29
N SER A 100 9.32 4.75 -0.65
CA SER A 100 7.96 4.64 -1.19
C SER A 100 6.90 5.05 -0.16
N ILE A 101 7.14 4.72 1.11
CA ILE A 101 6.28 5.13 2.23
C ILE A 101 6.38 6.64 2.41
N ILE A 102 7.59 7.21 2.44
CA ILE A 102 7.84 8.64 2.60
C ILE A 102 7.23 9.43 1.44
N LEU A 103 7.39 9.02 0.19
CA LEU A 103 6.79 9.69 -0.97
C LEU A 103 5.25 9.65 -0.91
N ARG A 104 4.66 8.51 -0.51
CA ARG A 104 3.21 8.35 -0.43
C ARG A 104 2.58 9.02 0.79
N LEU A 105 3.27 9.10 1.92
CA LEU A 105 2.82 9.82 3.12
C LEU A 105 3.24 11.30 3.11
N GLY A 106 4.22 11.66 2.30
CA GLY A 106 4.87 12.97 2.32
C GLY A 106 4.15 14.04 1.49
N TRP A 107 3.46 13.66 0.40
CA TRP A 107 2.73 14.64 -0.43
C TRP A 107 1.75 15.55 0.35
N PRO A 108 0.97 15.05 1.33
CA PRO A 108 0.07 15.89 2.12
C PRO A 108 0.83 16.81 3.09
N VAL A 109 1.97 16.34 3.62
CA VAL A 109 2.87 17.15 4.45
C VAL A 109 3.50 18.27 3.62
N LEU A 110 3.87 17.97 2.37
CA LEU A 110 4.38 18.95 1.42
C LEU A 110 3.33 20.02 1.09
N LEU A 111 2.07 19.63 0.90
CA LEU A 111 0.95 20.57 0.73
C LEU A 111 0.73 21.43 1.98
N LEU A 112 0.86 20.85 3.18
CA LEU A 112 0.77 21.60 4.43
C LEU A 112 1.86 22.67 4.52
N ILE A 113 3.11 22.31 4.23
CA ILE A 113 4.24 23.24 4.23
C ILE A 113 4.00 24.36 3.21
N LEU A 114 3.56 24.01 1.99
CA LEU A 114 3.25 24.99 0.95
C LEU A 114 2.12 25.93 1.38
N ALA A 115 1.07 25.42 2.02
CA ALA A 115 -0.03 26.22 2.55
C ALA A 115 0.43 27.20 3.62
N VAL A 116 1.30 26.75 4.53
CA VAL A 116 1.91 27.61 5.57
C VAL A 116 2.81 28.67 4.93
N MET A 117 3.61 28.32 3.92
CA MET A 117 4.43 29.30 3.21
C MET A 117 3.59 30.38 2.51
N MET A 118 2.40 30.02 2.02
CA MET A 118 1.45 30.99 1.43
C MET A 118 0.74 31.88 2.44
N GLN A 119 0.79 31.54 3.73
CA GLN A 119 0.25 32.40 4.81
C GLN A 119 1.23 33.50 5.24
N MET A 120 2.39 33.62 4.59
CA MET A 120 3.35 34.66 4.97
C MET A 120 2.75 36.07 4.81
N PRO A 121 2.89 36.92 5.85
CA PRO A 121 2.17 38.17 5.99
C PRO A 121 2.58 39.17 4.90
N GLY A 122 1.63 39.56 4.05
CA GLY A 122 1.86 40.53 2.98
C GLY A 122 0.71 40.63 1.96
N SER A 123 -0.15 39.62 1.87
CA SER A 123 -1.33 39.61 1.00
C SER A 123 -2.62 39.60 1.85
N GLY A 124 -3.31 40.75 1.91
CA GLY A 124 -4.58 40.87 2.66
C GLY A 124 -5.64 39.85 2.25
N ASP A 125 -5.60 39.40 0.99
CA ASP A 125 -6.56 38.45 0.43
C ASP A 125 -6.15 36.98 0.61
N GLY A 126 -4.89 36.70 0.93
CA GLY A 126 -4.33 35.35 1.02
C GLY A 126 -4.68 34.60 2.31
N ALA A 127 -5.02 35.32 3.38
CA ALA A 127 -5.21 34.73 4.71
C ALA A 127 -6.37 33.72 4.76
N CYS A 128 -7.52 34.06 4.16
CA CYS A 128 -8.69 33.17 4.16
C CYS A 128 -8.45 31.93 3.30
N ALA A 129 -7.86 32.10 2.11
CA ALA A 129 -7.54 30.99 1.22
C ALA A 129 -6.49 30.06 1.85
N GLY A 130 -5.41 30.61 2.41
CA GLY A 130 -4.38 29.84 3.09
C GLY A 130 -4.91 29.08 4.30
N MET A 131 -5.86 29.65 5.05
CA MET A 131 -6.53 28.95 6.14
C MET A 131 -7.31 27.74 5.60
N LEU A 132 -8.22 27.93 4.64
CA LEU A 132 -9.02 26.84 4.05
C LEU A 132 -8.15 25.73 3.45
N ILE A 133 -7.09 26.08 2.72
CA ILE A 133 -6.15 25.10 2.15
C ILE A 133 -5.45 24.30 3.26
N GLY A 134 -5.02 24.96 4.34
CA GLY A 134 -4.46 24.30 5.51
C GLY A 134 -5.44 23.29 6.13
N TRP A 135 -6.72 23.65 6.25
CA TRP A 135 -7.78 22.75 6.74
C TRP A 135 -7.92 21.50 5.89
N PHE A 136 -8.05 21.68 4.57
CA PHE A 136 -8.16 20.56 3.64
C PHE A 136 -6.92 19.67 3.69
N ALA A 137 -5.72 20.24 3.79
CA ALA A 137 -4.48 19.48 3.89
C ALA A 137 -4.45 18.59 5.14
N ILE A 138 -4.87 19.10 6.30
CA ILE A 138 -4.88 18.34 7.57
C ILE A 138 -5.85 17.16 7.50
N VAL A 139 -7.06 17.37 6.99
CA VAL A 139 -8.02 16.27 6.79
C VAL A 139 -7.48 15.26 5.77
N ALA A 140 -6.89 15.73 4.67
CA ALA A 140 -6.28 14.86 3.67
C ALA A 140 -5.12 14.03 4.22
N ILE A 141 -4.25 14.61 5.07
CA ILE A 141 -3.18 13.90 5.80
C ILE A 141 -3.80 12.75 6.60
N ALA A 142 -4.81 13.03 7.42
CA ALA A 142 -5.42 12.05 8.31
C ALA A 142 -6.09 10.89 7.54
N VAL A 143 -6.88 11.22 6.52
CA VAL A 143 -7.56 10.23 5.68
C VAL A 143 -6.56 9.40 4.86
N ASN A 144 -5.58 10.03 4.23
CA ASN A 144 -4.55 9.33 3.45
C ASN A 144 -3.73 8.39 4.35
N SER A 145 -3.32 8.88 5.53
CA SER A 145 -2.57 8.07 6.51
C SER A 145 -3.38 6.84 6.94
N TRP A 146 -4.66 7.02 7.26
CA TRP A 146 -5.56 5.91 7.62
C TRP A 146 -5.73 4.89 6.49
N VAL A 147 -5.94 5.36 5.25
CA VAL A 147 -6.11 4.48 4.07
C VAL A 147 -4.84 3.68 3.81
N GLN A 148 -3.67 4.31 3.92
CA GLN A 148 -2.40 3.62 3.69
C GLN A 148 -2.08 2.61 4.78
N ILE A 149 -2.26 2.97 6.04
CA ILE A 149 -2.13 2.04 7.17
C ILE A 149 -3.04 0.83 6.94
N LYS A 150 -4.30 1.05 6.56
CA LYS A 150 -5.25 -0.04 6.27
C LYS A 150 -4.79 -0.92 5.09
N ARG A 151 -4.25 -0.34 4.02
CA ARG A 151 -3.73 -1.10 2.86
C ARG A 151 -2.49 -1.91 3.23
N ILE A 152 -1.56 -1.32 3.97
CA ILE A 152 -0.33 -1.99 4.43
C ILE A 152 -0.73 -3.12 5.38
N LEU A 153 -1.57 -2.87 6.39
CA LEU A 153 -2.04 -3.90 7.30
C LEU A 153 -2.70 -5.07 6.56
N LYS A 154 -3.52 -4.80 5.52
CA LYS A 154 -4.20 -5.84 4.75
C LYS A 154 -3.22 -6.71 3.96
N ARG A 155 -2.06 -6.18 3.56
CA ARG A 155 -1.04 -6.94 2.81
C ARG A 155 -0.05 -7.66 3.74
N SER A 156 0.33 -7.03 4.84
CA SER A 156 1.44 -7.48 5.68
C SER A 156 1.04 -8.42 6.81
N LEU A 157 -0.23 -8.45 7.26
CA LEU A 157 -0.62 -9.31 8.38
C LEU A 157 -1.19 -10.66 7.93
N PRO A 158 -0.57 -11.79 8.36
CA PRO A 158 -1.14 -13.11 8.16
C PRO A 158 -2.48 -13.27 8.90
N GLU A 159 -3.38 -14.09 8.34
CA GLU A 159 -4.75 -14.31 8.83
C GLU A 159 -4.79 -14.73 10.31
N GLN A 160 -3.75 -15.42 10.78
CA GLN A 160 -3.63 -15.94 12.14
C GLN A 160 -3.39 -14.86 13.21
N THR A 161 -2.74 -13.76 12.85
CA THR A 161 -2.53 -12.63 13.78
C THR A 161 -3.76 -11.75 13.89
N ARG A 162 -4.69 -11.85 12.92
CA ARG A 162 -5.91 -11.04 12.81
C ARG A 162 -6.87 -11.21 13.97
N THR A 163 -6.82 -12.35 14.66
CA THR A 163 -7.69 -12.68 15.81
C THR A 163 -7.07 -12.31 17.16
N ARG A 164 -5.81 -11.90 17.23
CA ARG A 164 -5.19 -11.47 18.50
C ARG A 164 -5.56 -10.01 18.82
N GLY A 165 -6.01 -9.79 20.05
CA GLY A 165 -6.45 -8.51 20.63
C GLY A 165 -5.68 -7.23 20.27
N PRO A 166 -4.35 -7.20 20.08
CA PRO A 166 -3.61 -5.98 19.73
C PRO A 166 -4.10 -5.24 18.47
N ILE A 167 -4.57 -5.93 17.43
CA ILE A 167 -5.06 -5.25 16.20
C ILE A 167 -6.38 -4.52 16.46
N ALA A 168 -7.25 -5.09 17.30
CA ALA A 168 -8.48 -4.44 17.71
C ALA A 168 -8.20 -3.17 18.53
N ILE A 169 -7.18 -3.23 19.40
CA ILE A 169 -6.73 -2.07 20.19
C ILE A 169 -6.14 -1.00 19.28
N MET A 170 -5.23 -1.35 18.36
CA MET A 170 -4.62 -0.39 17.43
C MET A 170 -5.68 0.29 16.54
N ARG A 171 -6.69 -0.46 16.08
CA ARG A 171 -7.81 0.10 15.33
C ARG A 171 -8.65 1.08 16.16
N ARG A 172 -8.92 0.77 17.43
CA ARG A 172 -9.64 1.68 18.35
C ARG A 172 -8.82 2.95 18.58
N ILE A 173 -7.53 2.81 18.88
CA ILE A 173 -6.62 3.96 19.09
C ILE A 173 -6.59 4.85 17.85
N GLY A 174 -6.43 4.27 16.66
CA GLY A 174 -6.39 5.05 15.42
C GLY A 174 -7.70 5.81 15.15
N ILE A 175 -8.86 5.19 15.43
CA ILE A 175 -10.17 5.86 15.30
C ILE A 175 -10.32 6.96 16.33
N THR A 176 -9.99 6.70 17.60
CA THR A 176 -10.12 7.71 18.67
C THR A 176 -9.21 8.90 18.42
N LEU A 177 -7.98 8.68 17.96
CA LEU A 177 -7.02 9.73 17.65
C LEU A 177 -7.51 10.56 16.44
N CYS A 178 -8.05 9.91 15.41
CA CYS A 178 -8.64 10.60 14.26
C CYS A 178 -9.86 11.46 14.65
N VAL A 179 -10.73 10.95 15.54
CA VAL A 179 -11.88 11.70 16.07
C VAL A 179 -11.42 12.88 16.92
N LEU A 180 -10.44 12.69 17.81
CA LEU A 180 -9.90 13.77 18.65
C LEU A 180 -9.26 14.88 17.81
N ILE A 181 -8.51 14.51 16.76
CA ILE A 181 -7.98 15.47 15.79
C ILE A 181 -9.17 16.21 15.15
N LEU A 182 -10.12 15.53 14.54
CA LEU A 182 -11.28 16.17 13.92
C LEU A 182 -12.04 17.08 14.88
N LEU A 183 -12.20 16.70 16.14
CA LEU A 183 -12.92 17.48 17.15
C LEU A 183 -12.14 18.73 17.56
N ALA A 184 -10.84 18.61 17.84
CA ALA A 184 -9.97 19.76 18.09
C ALA A 184 -9.99 20.74 16.92
N PHE A 185 -9.94 20.19 15.71
CA PHE A 185 -9.99 20.97 14.47
C PHE A 185 -11.40 21.59 14.26
N VAL A 186 -12.52 20.94 14.51
CA VAL A 186 -13.83 21.63 14.37
C VAL A 186 -14.06 22.67 15.47
N ALA A 187 -13.64 22.37 16.71
CA ALA A 187 -13.92 23.20 17.87
C ALA A 187 -13.12 24.51 17.91
N VAL A 188 -11.81 24.48 17.62
CA VAL A 188 -10.94 25.66 17.68
C VAL A 188 -11.42 26.85 16.82
N PRO A 189 -11.71 26.70 15.51
CA PRO A 189 -12.19 27.79 14.68
C PRO A 189 -13.62 28.22 15.03
N LEU A 190 -14.47 27.31 15.53
CA LEU A 190 -15.79 27.69 16.05
C LEU A 190 -15.67 28.62 17.25
N VAL A 191 -14.84 28.25 18.22
CA VAL A 191 -14.58 29.08 19.40
C VAL A 191 -13.96 30.41 18.99
N PHE A 192 -12.98 30.39 18.08
CA PHE A 192 -12.34 31.60 17.59
C PHE A 192 -13.33 32.52 16.86
N GLY A 193 -14.16 31.96 15.97
CA GLY A 193 -15.18 32.71 15.24
C GLY A 193 -16.25 33.32 16.15
N ILE A 194 -16.75 32.55 17.13
CA ILE A 194 -17.69 33.06 18.14
C ILE A 194 -17.05 34.19 18.95
N THR A 195 -15.79 34.04 19.36
CA THR A 195 -15.05 35.06 20.11
C THR A 195 -14.90 36.35 19.31
N CYS A 196 -14.56 36.26 18.02
CA CYS A 196 -14.49 37.43 17.13
C CYS A 196 -15.85 38.13 17.00
N ILE A 197 -16.94 37.38 16.82
CA ILE A 197 -18.30 37.96 16.71
C ILE A 197 -18.68 38.72 18.00
N ILE A 198 -18.40 38.14 19.17
CA ILE A 198 -18.68 38.78 20.47
C ILE A 198 -17.91 40.10 20.59
N ILE A 199 -16.61 40.09 20.30
CA ILE A 199 -15.76 41.30 20.37
C ILE A 199 -16.31 42.40 19.46
N LEU A 200 -16.64 42.07 18.20
CA LEU A 200 -17.20 43.02 17.23
C LEU A 200 -18.56 43.57 17.66
N SER A 201 -19.43 42.74 18.26
CA SER A 201 -20.73 43.18 18.74
C SER A 201 -20.65 44.12 19.95
N SER A 202 -19.66 43.90 20.83
CA SER A 202 -19.46 44.72 22.04
C SER A 202 -18.87 46.09 21.76
N GLY A 203 -18.06 46.23 20.70
CA GLY A 203 -17.44 47.49 20.32
C GLY A 203 -18.39 48.52 19.71
N ASN A 204 -19.55 48.08 19.20
CA ASN A 204 -20.49 48.96 18.46
C ASN A 204 -21.50 49.70 19.36
N GLY A 205 -21.50 49.46 20.68
CA GLY A 205 -22.45 50.05 21.62
C GLY A 205 -22.02 51.37 22.29
N GLY A 206 -20.84 51.92 21.94
CA GLY A 206 -20.21 53.02 22.69
C GLY A 206 -20.20 54.40 22.03
N PHE A 207 -20.82 54.59 20.86
CA PHE A 207 -20.94 55.89 20.19
C PHE A 207 -22.40 56.34 20.16
N HIS A 208 -22.89 56.84 21.31
CA HIS A 208 -24.13 57.61 21.39
C HIS A 208 -24.01 58.67 22.47
#